data_AF-V7BQA7-F1
#
_entry.id   AF-V7BQA7-F1
#
_cell.length_a   1.000
_cell.length_b   1.000
_cell.length_c   1.000
_cell.angle_alpha   90.00
_cell.angle_beta   90.00
_cell.angle_gamma   90.00
#
_symmetry.space_group_name_H-M   'P 1'
#
loop_
_entity.id
_entity.type
_entity.pdbx_description
1 polymer ?
#
loop_
_entity_poly.entity_id
_entity_poly.type
_entity_poly.pdbx_seq_one_letter_code
_entity_poly.pdbx_strand_id
1 'polypeptide(L)'
;DLLYKANLNTGSVLEYALAFTSAALDKYCSKWSAAPKTGFIDITISKDFYRIYSGLQIGYLEESAQVPSNSHERLGDSIAWGGCTIIYLLGQQLHFELFDFSYQILNIAEVEAISVMQTHKNSQFAVQGWEALLEAMKKARRLNNHVFSMLKARCPLEEKTACAIKQSGAPIHRIKFDNTVSAFETLPQKGA
;
A
#
# COMPACT_ATOMS: atom_id res chain seq x y z
N ASP A 1 0.43 43.41 10.78
CA ASP A 1 -0.88 42.74 10.92
C ASP A 1 -1.26 41.77 9.80
N LEU A 2 -1.14 42.12 8.51
CA LEU A 2 -1.48 41.21 7.39
C LEU A 2 -0.64 39.91 7.34
N LEU A 3 0.68 39.97 7.60
CA LEU A 3 1.55 38.79 7.64
C LEU A 3 1.21 37.82 8.79
N TYR A 4 0.67 38.32 9.91
CA TYR A 4 0.29 37.49 11.06
C TYR A 4 -1.07 36.82 10.86
N LYS A 5 -1.99 37.48 10.13
CA LYS A 5 -3.30 36.93 9.75
C LYS A 5 -3.24 35.92 8.60
N ALA A 6 -2.25 36.02 7.71
CA ALA A 6 -2.14 35.15 6.53
C ALA A 6 -1.75 33.71 6.85
N ASN A 7 -1.14 33.45 8.02
CA ASN A 7 -0.67 32.10 8.42
C ASN A 7 -1.79 31.15 8.89
N LEU A 8 -3.04 31.61 8.99
CA LEU A 8 -4.14 30.78 9.50
C LEU A 8 -4.86 29.98 8.40
N ASN A 9 -4.71 30.36 7.13
CA ASN A 9 -5.39 29.74 5.98
C ASN A 9 -4.42 29.21 4.91
N THR A 10 -3.16 28.96 5.25
CA THR A 10 -2.21 28.34 4.32
C THR A 10 -2.54 26.85 4.16
N GLY A 11 -2.85 26.42 2.93
CA GLY A 11 -3.11 25.02 2.62
C GLY A 11 -1.96 24.10 3.07
N SER A 12 -2.28 22.83 3.33
CA SER A 12 -1.30 21.86 3.82
C SER A 12 -0.24 21.56 2.76
N VAL A 13 1.04 21.74 3.09
CA VAL A 13 2.17 21.35 2.23
C VAL A 13 2.12 19.86 1.88
N LEU A 14 1.62 19.03 2.81
CA LEU A 14 1.46 17.60 2.60
C LEU A 14 0.39 17.30 1.55
N GLU A 15 -0.76 17.99 1.59
CA GLU A 15 -1.83 17.81 0.60
C GLU A 15 -1.34 18.21 -0.79
N TYR A 16 -0.62 19.34 -0.89
CA TYR A 16 0.04 19.76 -2.13
C TYR A 16 1.02 18.70 -2.63
N ALA A 17 1.88 18.17 -1.76
CA ALA A 17 2.87 17.18 -2.14
C ALA A 17 2.20 15.89 -2.66
N LEU A 18 1.15 15.42 -1.98
CA LEU A 18 0.40 14.23 -2.39
C LEU A 18 -0.33 14.45 -3.73
N ALA A 19 -0.94 15.63 -3.91
CA ALA A 19 -1.57 16.01 -5.18
C ALA A 19 -0.56 16.01 -6.34
N PHE A 20 0.61 16.62 -6.11
CA PHE A 20 1.68 16.66 -7.09
C PHE A 20 2.21 15.26 -7.41
N THR A 21 2.43 14.41 -6.39
CA THR A 21 2.83 13.02 -6.59
C THR A 21 1.78 12.24 -7.39
N SER A 22 0.49 12.42 -7.10
CA SER A 22 -0.60 11.79 -7.86
C SER A 22 -0.54 12.18 -9.34
N ALA A 23 -0.39 13.47 -9.64
CA ALA A 23 -0.27 13.95 -11.02
C ALA A 23 0.99 13.42 -11.73
N ALA A 24 2.11 13.29 -11.01
CA ALA A 24 3.32 12.67 -11.54
C ALA A 24 3.13 11.17 -11.84
N LEU A 25 2.37 10.47 -11.00
CA LEU A 25 2.06 9.05 -11.18
C LEU A 25 1.15 8.80 -12.38
N ASP A 26 0.26 9.73 -12.76
CA ASP A 26 -0.63 9.57 -13.93
C ASP A 26 0.15 9.26 -15.22
N LYS A 27 1.36 9.80 -15.36
CA LYS A 27 2.27 9.50 -16.50
C LYS A 27 2.67 8.01 -16.58
N TYR A 28 2.72 7.32 -15.45
CA TYR A 28 3.17 5.92 -15.33
C TYR A 28 2.03 4.96 -14.93
N CYS A 29 0.87 5.49 -14.53
CA CYS A 29 -0.30 4.77 -14.02
C CYS A 29 -0.79 3.68 -14.99
N SER A 30 -0.73 3.93 -16.30
CA SER A 30 -1.15 2.94 -17.31
C SER A 30 -0.35 1.63 -17.29
N LYS A 31 0.90 1.65 -16.79
CA LYS A 31 1.75 0.45 -16.66
C LYS A 31 1.63 -0.23 -15.30
N TRP A 32 1.33 0.56 -14.26
CA TRP A 32 1.39 0.13 -12.86
C TRP A 32 0.01 -0.03 -12.21
N SER A 33 -1.06 0.31 -12.93
CA SER A 33 -2.45 0.23 -12.48
C SER A 33 -3.38 0.06 -13.68
N ALA A 34 -3.11 -0.94 -14.53
CA ALA A 34 -3.91 -1.17 -15.72
C ALA A 34 -5.31 -1.66 -15.34
N ALA A 35 -6.35 -1.07 -15.92
CA ALA A 35 -7.72 -1.53 -15.69
C ALA A 35 -7.87 -2.97 -16.22
N PRO A 36 -8.41 -3.90 -15.42
CA PRO A 36 -8.57 -5.28 -15.86
C PRO A 36 -9.60 -5.37 -16.99
N LYS A 37 -9.30 -6.17 -18.02
CA LYS A 37 -10.15 -6.33 -19.20
C LYS A 37 -11.53 -6.92 -18.88
N THR A 38 -11.61 -7.72 -17.82
CA THR A 38 -12.82 -8.45 -17.40
C THR A 38 -13.64 -7.71 -16.35
N GLY A 39 -13.13 -6.58 -15.84
CA GLY A 39 -13.74 -5.87 -14.70
C GLY A 39 -13.48 -6.53 -13.34
N PHE A 40 -12.81 -7.68 -13.29
CA PHE A 40 -12.37 -8.35 -12.06
C PHE A 40 -10.87 -8.13 -11.84
N ILE A 41 -10.41 -8.16 -10.59
CA ILE A 41 -8.97 -8.09 -10.33
C ILE A 41 -8.26 -9.27 -11.01
N ASP A 42 -7.18 -8.97 -11.75
CA ASP A 42 -6.34 -10.01 -12.35
C ASP A 42 -5.33 -10.49 -11.30
N ILE A 43 -5.47 -11.74 -10.87
CA ILE A 43 -4.57 -12.37 -9.89
C ILE A 43 -3.41 -13.14 -10.55
N THR A 44 -3.45 -13.29 -11.87
CA THR A 44 -2.49 -14.10 -12.63
C THR A 44 -1.30 -13.30 -13.14
N ILE A 45 -1.38 -11.96 -13.04
CA ILE A 45 -0.39 -11.03 -13.57
C ILE A 45 0.14 -10.11 -12.46
N SER A 46 1.46 -10.06 -12.30
CA SER A 46 2.14 -9.22 -11.28
C SER A 46 2.64 -7.89 -11.85
N LYS A 47 1.79 -7.16 -12.58
CA LYS A 47 2.19 -5.87 -13.20
C LYS A 47 1.84 -4.65 -12.38
N ASP A 48 0.87 -4.78 -11.48
CA ASP A 48 0.45 -3.67 -10.63
C ASP A 48 1.52 -3.36 -9.57
N PHE A 49 1.63 -2.07 -9.21
CA PHE A 49 2.65 -1.61 -8.28
C PHE A 49 2.58 -2.32 -6.93
N TYR A 50 1.38 -2.60 -6.40
CA TYR A 50 1.24 -3.31 -5.13
C TYR A 50 1.91 -4.70 -5.13
N ARG A 51 1.93 -5.40 -6.27
CA ARG A 51 2.61 -6.70 -6.41
C ARG A 51 4.12 -6.54 -6.40
N ILE A 52 4.61 -5.52 -7.10
CA ILE A 52 6.05 -5.19 -7.14
C ILE A 52 6.52 -4.85 -5.72
N TYR A 53 5.78 -3.98 -5.03
CA TYR A 53 6.11 -3.59 -3.66
C TYR A 53 6.05 -4.78 -2.70
N SER A 54 5.05 -5.65 -2.81
CA SER A 54 4.96 -6.87 -2.00
C SER A 54 6.19 -7.78 -2.18
N GLY A 55 6.66 -7.95 -3.42
CA GLY A 55 7.89 -8.68 -3.73
C GLY A 55 9.15 -8.04 -3.13
N LEU A 56 9.25 -6.71 -3.17
CA LEU A 56 10.36 -5.99 -2.53
C LEU A 56 10.32 -6.12 -1.00
N GLN A 57 9.13 -6.03 -0.41
CA GLN A 57 8.95 -6.15 1.03
C GLN A 57 9.37 -7.52 1.53
N ILE A 58 8.89 -8.61 0.90
CA ILE A 58 9.26 -9.96 1.34
C ILE A 58 10.75 -10.21 1.20
N GLY A 59 11.37 -9.78 0.10
CA GLY A 59 12.82 -9.90 -0.09
C GLY A 59 13.63 -9.15 0.97
N TYR A 60 13.22 -7.91 1.30
CA TYR A 60 13.86 -7.13 2.36
C TYR A 60 13.69 -7.78 3.75
N LEU A 61 12.50 -8.31 4.04
CA LEU A 61 12.23 -8.96 5.33
C LEU A 61 13.06 -10.25 5.49
N GLU A 62 13.16 -11.07 4.45
CA GLU A 62 13.99 -12.27 4.45
C GLU A 62 15.47 -11.94 4.64
N GLU A 63 15.99 -10.94 3.95
CA GLU A 63 17.38 -10.49 4.09
C GLU A 63 17.66 -9.96 5.51
N SER A 64 16.72 -9.18 6.08
CA SER A 64 16.83 -8.64 7.44
C SER A 64 16.82 -9.71 8.53
N ALA A 65 16.22 -10.88 8.26
CA ALA A 65 16.16 -11.99 9.20
C ALA A 65 17.45 -12.85 9.21
N GLN A 66 18.23 -12.83 8.12
CA GLN A 66 19.44 -13.65 7.97
C GLN A 66 20.71 -12.95 8.45
N VAL A 67 20.83 -11.63 8.32
CA VAL A 67 22.07 -10.89 8.60
C VAL A 67 21.90 -9.92 9.76
N PRO A 68 22.48 -10.19 10.94
CA PRO A 68 22.56 -9.20 12.01
C PRO A 68 23.67 -8.22 11.66
N SER A 69 23.37 -7.13 10.95
CA SER A 69 24.37 -6.10 10.68
C SER A 69 23.83 -4.67 10.63
N ASN A 70 24.61 -3.77 11.21
CA ASN A 70 24.43 -2.33 11.39
C ASN A 70 24.16 -1.53 10.10
N SER A 71 24.04 -2.18 8.93
CA SER A 71 23.80 -1.56 7.62
C SER A 71 22.35 -1.58 7.16
N HIS A 72 21.48 -2.45 7.71
CA HIS A 72 20.09 -2.62 7.26
C HIS A 72 19.13 -1.49 7.69
N GLU A 73 19.53 -0.63 8.63
CA GLU A 73 18.70 0.48 9.13
C GLU A 73 18.85 1.78 8.33
N ARG A 74 19.49 1.76 7.16
CA ARG A 74 19.83 3.01 6.44
C ARG A 74 18.63 3.84 5.98
N LEU A 75 17.51 3.20 5.68
CA LEU A 75 16.34 3.87 5.10
C LEU A 75 15.17 3.98 6.10
N GLY A 76 15.22 3.26 7.22
CA GLY A 76 14.16 3.24 8.23
C GLY A 76 12.76 3.06 7.63
N ASP A 77 11.78 3.78 8.19
CA ASP A 77 10.37 3.70 7.77
C ASP A 77 10.11 4.34 6.39
N SER A 78 11.09 5.04 5.80
CA SER A 78 10.88 5.80 4.55
C SER A 78 10.48 4.90 3.37
N ILE A 79 10.94 3.64 3.36
CA ILE A 79 10.54 2.66 2.34
C ILE A 79 9.05 2.32 2.44
N ALA A 80 8.55 2.13 3.66
CA ALA A 80 7.13 1.89 3.91
C ALA A 80 6.29 3.11 3.54
N TRP A 81 6.72 4.31 3.96
CA TRP A 81 6.06 5.57 3.59
C TRP A 81 5.99 5.79 2.08
N GLY A 82 7.11 5.60 1.37
CA GLY A 82 7.16 5.77 -0.09
C GLY A 82 6.29 4.74 -0.83
N GLY A 83 6.46 3.46 -0.49
CA GLY A 83 5.71 2.37 -1.12
C GLY A 83 4.21 2.47 -0.88
N CYS A 84 3.79 2.64 0.39
CA CYS A 84 2.38 2.78 0.75
C CYS A 84 1.76 4.04 0.15
N THR A 85 2.52 5.15 0.02
CA THR A 85 2.00 6.36 -0.65
C THR A 85 1.67 6.09 -2.11
N ILE A 86 2.54 5.39 -2.86
CA ILE A 86 2.27 5.06 -4.27
C ILE A 86 1.08 4.08 -4.37
N ILE A 87 1.06 3.03 -3.55
CA ILE A 87 -0.07 2.08 -3.49
C ILE A 87 -1.38 2.81 -3.22
N TYR A 88 -1.37 3.72 -2.24
CA TYR A 88 -2.52 4.52 -1.85
C TYR A 88 -3.02 5.38 -3.00
N LEU A 89 -2.15 6.22 -3.59
CA LEU A 89 -2.51 7.12 -4.68
C LEU A 89 -2.98 6.40 -5.95
N LEU A 90 -2.50 5.18 -6.21
CA LEU A 90 -3.00 4.34 -7.30
C LEU A 90 -4.35 3.67 -6.98
N GLY A 91 -4.85 3.76 -5.75
CA GLY A 91 -6.07 3.10 -5.29
C GLY A 91 -5.92 1.60 -5.12
N GLN A 92 -4.71 1.11 -4.81
CA GLN A 92 -4.38 -0.32 -4.75
C GLN A 92 -4.29 -0.87 -3.32
N GLN A 93 -4.66 -0.09 -2.31
CA GLN A 93 -4.55 -0.50 -0.90
C GLN A 93 -5.27 -1.83 -0.61
N LEU A 94 -6.54 -1.97 -1.01
CA LEU A 94 -7.30 -3.20 -0.74
C LEU A 94 -6.70 -4.42 -1.44
N HIS A 95 -6.17 -4.24 -2.66
CA HIS A 95 -5.49 -5.30 -3.38
C HIS A 95 -4.19 -5.70 -2.67
N PHE A 96 -3.43 -4.72 -2.18
CA PHE A 96 -2.24 -4.97 -1.37
C PHE A 96 -2.57 -5.75 -0.10
N GLU A 97 -3.54 -5.30 0.69
CA GLU A 97 -3.94 -5.97 1.94
C GLU A 97 -4.42 -7.41 1.70
N LEU A 98 -5.09 -7.67 0.57
CA LEU A 98 -5.58 -8.99 0.21
C LEU A 98 -4.48 -9.91 -0.34
N PHE A 99 -3.46 -9.37 -1.01
CA PHE A 99 -2.55 -10.18 -1.83
C PHE A 99 -1.06 -9.98 -1.52
N ASP A 100 -0.72 -9.26 -0.47
CA ASP A 100 0.66 -9.13 -0.01
C ASP A 100 1.22 -10.48 0.48
N PHE A 101 2.38 -10.87 -0.03
CA PHE A 101 3.02 -12.16 0.28
C PHE A 101 3.31 -12.30 1.78
N SER A 102 3.84 -11.25 2.42
CA SER A 102 4.14 -11.30 3.86
C SER A 102 2.86 -11.44 4.69
N TYR A 103 1.76 -10.81 4.27
CA TYR A 103 0.47 -10.94 4.97
C TYR A 103 -0.13 -12.33 4.78
N GLN A 104 0.00 -12.92 3.59
CA GLN A 104 -0.45 -14.28 3.33
C GLN A 104 0.33 -15.30 4.19
N ILE A 105 1.65 -15.15 4.29
CA ILE A 105 2.48 -16.00 5.16
C ILE A 105 2.06 -15.86 6.63
N LEU A 106 1.83 -14.64 7.11
CA LEU A 106 1.32 -14.40 8.46
C LEU A 106 -0.03 -15.08 8.72
N ASN A 107 -0.99 -14.91 7.81
CA ASN A 107 -2.32 -15.50 7.96
C ASN A 107 -2.24 -17.04 8.00
N ILE A 108 -1.39 -17.65 7.17
CA ILE A 108 -1.14 -19.10 7.18
C ILE A 108 -0.51 -19.51 8.51
N ALA A 109 0.54 -18.81 8.96
CA ALA A 109 1.23 -19.11 10.21
C ALA A 109 0.31 -18.99 11.43
N GLU A 110 -0.65 -18.04 11.44
CA GLU A 110 -1.65 -17.91 12.50
C GLU A 110 -2.59 -19.14 12.56
N VAL A 111 -3.02 -19.65 11.40
CA VAL A 111 -3.84 -20.87 11.32
C VAL A 111 -3.05 -22.11 11.70
N GLU A 112 -1.80 -22.23 11.24
CA GLU A 112 -0.93 -23.35 11.58
C GLU A 112 -0.56 -23.34 13.06
N ALA A 113 -0.31 -22.19 13.68
CA ALA A 113 -0.06 -22.10 15.13
C ALA A 113 -1.23 -22.65 15.96
N ILE A 114 -2.47 -22.48 15.48
CA ILE A 114 -3.68 -23.08 16.09
C ILE A 114 -3.66 -24.62 15.93
N SER A 115 -3.09 -25.14 14.83
CA SER A 115 -2.99 -26.58 14.54
C SER A 115 -1.76 -27.27 15.17
N VAL A 116 -0.67 -26.54 15.43
CA VAL A 116 0.66 -27.07 15.80
C VAL A 116 0.85 -27.23 17.31
N MET A 117 -0.19 -27.00 18.13
CA MET A 117 -0.20 -27.49 19.52
C MET A 117 0.01 -29.02 19.67
N GLN A 118 0.10 -29.79 18.57
CA GLN A 118 0.18 -31.25 18.62
C GLN A 118 1.48 -31.93 18.16
N THR A 119 2.45 -31.33 17.44
CA THR A 119 3.59 -32.16 16.96
C THR A 119 4.92 -31.43 16.73
N HIS A 120 5.85 -31.74 17.63
CA HIS A 120 7.30 -31.92 17.47
C HIS A 120 8.25 -30.76 17.15
N LYS A 121 9.02 -30.45 18.20
CA LYS A 121 10.48 -30.22 18.25
C LYS A 121 11.24 -30.85 17.07
N ASN A 122 11.84 -30.04 16.21
CA ASN A 122 13.18 -30.29 15.66
C ASN A 122 13.69 -29.04 14.90
N SER A 123 14.95 -28.67 15.17
CA SER A 123 15.70 -27.51 14.66
C SER A 123 15.42 -26.15 15.32
N GLN A 124 15.96 -25.95 16.54
CA GLN A 124 15.90 -24.68 17.27
C GLN A 124 16.45 -23.47 16.49
N PHE A 125 17.42 -23.65 15.59
CA PHE A 125 18.04 -22.55 14.85
C PHE A 125 17.19 -22.07 13.66
N ALA A 126 16.55 -23.00 12.93
CA ALA A 126 15.61 -22.66 11.86
C ALA A 126 14.30 -22.07 12.44
N VAL A 127 13.87 -22.57 13.61
CA VAL A 127 12.71 -22.04 14.34
C VAL A 127 12.94 -20.60 14.80
N GLN A 128 14.11 -20.27 15.35
CA GLN A 128 14.42 -18.90 15.78
C GLN A 128 14.44 -17.89 14.62
N GLY A 129 15.03 -18.25 13.48
CA GLY A 129 15.01 -17.39 12.29
C GLY A 129 13.60 -17.19 11.72
N TRP A 130 12.78 -18.25 11.75
CA TRP A 130 11.39 -18.18 11.32
C TRP A 130 10.53 -17.30 12.24
N GLU A 131 10.67 -17.44 13.56
CA GLU A 131 9.99 -16.58 14.54
C GLU A 131 10.38 -15.11 14.38
N ALA A 132 11.67 -14.83 14.19
CA ALA A 132 12.17 -13.47 13.95
C ALA A 132 11.59 -12.87 12.65
N LEU A 133 11.52 -13.68 11.59
CA LEU A 133 10.92 -13.27 10.31
C LEU A 133 9.43 -12.97 10.47
N LEU A 134 8.66 -13.83 11.14
CA LEU A 134 7.24 -13.59 11.41
C LEU A 134 7.03 -12.31 12.22
N GLU A 135 7.86 -12.04 13.23
CA GLU A 135 7.79 -10.78 13.97
C GLU A 135 8.13 -9.55 13.12
N ALA A 136 9.10 -9.67 12.21
CA ALA A 136 9.41 -8.62 11.24
C ALA A 136 8.23 -8.36 10.29
N MET A 137 7.59 -9.41 9.78
CA MET A 137 6.39 -9.30 8.95
C MET A 137 5.23 -8.62 9.71
N LYS A 138 5.01 -8.96 10.99
CA LYS A 138 3.99 -8.29 11.82
C LYS A 138 4.29 -6.81 12.02
N LYS A 139 5.56 -6.44 12.24
CA LYS A 139 5.99 -5.04 12.34
C LYS A 139 5.73 -4.29 11.03
N ALA A 140 6.10 -4.87 9.89
CA ALA A 140 5.84 -4.30 8.57
C ALA A 140 4.33 -4.10 8.32
N ARG A 141 3.50 -5.11 8.66
CA ARG A 141 2.04 -5.02 8.56
C ARG A 141 1.47 -3.85 9.37
N ARG A 142 1.90 -3.70 10.62
CA ARG A 142 1.46 -2.57 11.47
C ARG A 142 1.90 -1.22 10.91
N LEU A 143 3.14 -1.11 10.44
CA LEU A 143 3.68 0.13 9.86
C LEU A 143 2.90 0.53 8.59
N ASN A 144 2.71 -0.39 7.65
CA ASN A 144 1.97 -0.11 6.43
C ASN A 144 0.53 0.33 6.72
N ASN A 145 -0.17 -0.38 7.62
CA ASN A 145 -1.53 -0.01 8.03
C ASN A 145 -1.58 1.38 8.68
N HIS A 146 -0.57 1.72 9.48
CA HIS A 146 -0.44 3.05 10.06
C HIS A 146 -0.27 4.12 8.98
N VAL A 147 0.63 3.90 8.00
CA VAL A 147 0.84 4.81 6.88
C VAL A 147 -0.45 4.99 6.07
N PHE A 148 -1.14 3.90 5.69
CA PHE A 148 -2.41 4.00 4.98
C PHE A 148 -3.47 4.78 5.76
N SER A 149 -3.55 4.58 7.08
CA SER A 149 -4.48 5.32 7.93
C SER A 149 -4.16 6.82 7.95
N MET A 150 -2.87 7.18 8.03
CA MET A 150 -2.41 8.57 7.98
C MET A 150 -2.71 9.22 6.62
N LEU A 151 -2.45 8.51 5.52
CA LEU A 151 -2.74 8.99 4.18
C LEU A 151 -4.25 9.20 3.98
N LYS A 152 -5.08 8.25 4.42
CA LYS A 152 -6.55 8.36 4.36
C LYS A 152 -7.09 9.54 5.16
N ALA A 153 -6.51 9.80 6.33
CA ALA A 153 -6.90 10.94 7.16
C ALA A 153 -6.52 12.31 6.56
N ARG A 154 -5.47 12.37 5.73
CA ARG A 154 -4.91 13.62 5.19
C ARG A 154 -5.24 13.87 3.72
N CYS A 155 -5.53 12.83 2.96
CA CYS A 155 -5.84 12.91 1.54
C CYS A 155 -6.86 11.81 1.21
N PRO A 156 -8.13 11.93 1.64
CA PRO A 156 -9.15 10.92 1.38
C PRO A 156 -9.34 10.75 -0.12
N LEU A 157 -9.08 9.56 -0.65
CA LEU A 157 -9.41 9.24 -2.03
C LEU A 157 -10.88 8.83 -2.10
N GLU A 158 -11.61 9.33 -3.11
CA GLU A 158 -12.93 8.80 -3.42
C GLU A 158 -12.80 7.30 -3.72
N GLU A 159 -13.68 6.49 -3.12
CA GLU A 159 -13.76 5.08 -3.46
C GLU A 159 -14.08 4.95 -4.95
N LYS A 160 -13.12 4.47 -5.75
CA LYS A 160 -13.41 3.98 -7.10
C LYS A 160 -14.40 2.83 -6.93
N THR A 161 -15.69 3.12 -7.08
CA THR A 161 -16.76 2.15 -6.83
C THR A 161 -16.47 0.84 -7.56
N ALA A 162 -16.39 -0.25 -6.81
CA ALA A 162 -16.30 -1.58 -7.36
C ALA A 162 -17.52 -1.85 -8.27
N CYS A 163 -17.32 -2.61 -9.35
CA CYS A 163 -18.43 -3.12 -10.14
C CYS A 163 -19.36 -3.91 -9.21
N ALA A 164 -20.63 -3.52 -9.12
CA ALA A 164 -21.60 -4.31 -8.37
C ALA A 164 -21.78 -5.64 -9.10
N ILE A 165 -21.84 -6.76 -8.38
CA ILE A 165 -22.03 -8.08 -9.00
C ILE A 165 -23.51 -8.42 -8.87
N LYS A 166 -24.18 -8.75 -9.98
CA LYS A 166 -25.55 -9.30 -9.92
C LYS A 166 -25.52 -10.62 -9.14
N GLN A 167 -26.65 -11.04 -8.56
CA GLN A 167 -26.77 -12.40 -8.00
C GLN A 167 -26.41 -13.51 -9.01
N SER A 168 -26.48 -13.22 -10.31
CA SER A 168 -26.06 -14.10 -11.40
C SER A 168 -24.54 -14.15 -11.65
N GLY A 169 -23.71 -13.44 -10.88
CA GLY A 169 -22.27 -13.33 -11.09
C GLY A 169 -21.84 -12.35 -12.20
N ALA A 170 -22.78 -11.73 -12.90
CA ALA A 170 -22.48 -10.78 -13.97
C ALA A 170 -22.06 -9.41 -13.40
N PRO A 171 -20.95 -8.81 -13.87
CA PRO A 171 -20.56 -7.47 -13.45
C PRO A 171 -21.57 -6.43 -13.93
N ILE A 172 -21.98 -5.54 -13.01
CA ILE A 172 -22.79 -4.35 -13.27
C ILE A 172 -21.81 -3.20 -13.38
N HIS A 173 -21.68 -2.67 -14.59
CA HIS A 173 -20.93 -1.45 -14.85
C HIS A 173 -21.70 -0.29 -14.22
N ARG A 174 -21.33 0.11 -13.00
CA ARG A 174 -21.80 1.37 -12.43
C ARG A 174 -20.97 2.49 -13.04
N ILE A 175 -21.66 3.60 -13.31
CA ILE A 175 -21.26 4.76 -14.10
C ILE A 175 -19.83 5.21 -13.75
N LYS A 176 -19.03 5.55 -14.77
CA LYS A 176 -17.77 6.28 -14.58
C LYS A 176 -18.10 7.61 -13.95
N PHE A 177 -17.63 7.85 -12.74
CA PHE A 177 -17.45 9.22 -12.29
C PHE A 177 -16.19 9.73 -13.00
N ASP A 178 -16.33 10.88 -13.66
CA ASP A 178 -15.16 11.70 -13.97
C ASP A 178 -14.40 11.88 -12.67
N ASN A 179 -13.07 11.72 -12.69
CA ASN A 179 -12.23 12.09 -11.56
C ASN A 179 -12.67 13.49 -11.12
N THR A 180 -13.31 13.61 -9.96
CA THR A 180 -13.67 14.91 -9.43
C THR A 180 -12.37 15.66 -9.19
N VAL A 181 -12.16 16.73 -9.98
CA VAL A 181 -11.22 17.83 -9.78
C VAL A 181 -9.97 17.40 -9.00
N SER A 182 -8.97 16.92 -9.72
CA SER A 182 -7.65 16.67 -9.13
C SER A 182 -7.25 17.89 -8.29
N ALA A 183 -6.65 17.70 -7.12
CA ALA A 183 -6.05 18.79 -6.37
C ALA A 183 -5.02 19.59 -7.21
N PHE A 184 -4.63 19.07 -8.39
CA PHE A 184 -4.04 19.82 -9.49
C PHE A 184 -4.78 21.12 -9.88
N GLU A 185 -6.11 21.15 -9.89
CA GLU A 185 -6.91 22.36 -10.17
C GLU A 185 -6.88 23.36 -9.02
N THR A 186 -6.50 22.93 -7.82
CA THR A 186 -6.23 23.84 -6.68
C THR A 186 -4.79 24.35 -6.63
N LEU A 187 -3.92 23.88 -7.53
CA LEU A 187 -2.56 24.39 -7.63
C LEU A 187 -2.55 25.74 -8.35
N PRO A 188 -1.66 26.68 -7.95
CA PRO A 188 -1.49 27.94 -8.67
C PRO A 188 -1.11 27.65 -10.13
N GLN A 189 -2.02 27.94 -11.06
CA GLN A 189 -1.69 27.85 -12.48
C GLN A 189 -0.79 29.02 -12.87
N LYS A 190 0.27 28.74 -13.63
CA LYS A 190 1.20 29.77 -14.08
C LYS A 190 0.55 30.54 -15.24
N GLY A 191 -0.21 31.58 -14.90
CA GLY A 191 -0.83 32.50 -15.84
C GLY A 191 -2.31 32.77 -15.55
N ALA A 192 -2.56 33.70 -14.64
CA ALA A 192 -3.73 34.58 -14.62
C ALA A 192 -3.21 36.00 -14.31
#